data_AF-A0A4U7AVN2-F1
#
_entry.id   AF-A0A4U7AVN2-F1
#
_cell.length_a   1.000
_cell.length_b   1.000
_cell.length_c   1.000
_cell.angle_alpha   90.00
_cell.angle_beta   90.00
_cell.angle_gamma   90.00
#
_symmetry.space_group_name_H-M   'P 1'
#
loop_
_entity.id
_entity.type
_entity.pdbx_description
1 polymer ?
#
loop_
_entity_poly.entity_id
_entity_poly.type
_entity_poly.pdbx_seq_one_letter_code
_entity_poly.pdbx_strand_id
1 'polypeptide(L)'
;MTPQEDRDSISAHKVADLAVQRDDLVRRVLSTEASSNNDPTAQAGTASQVTSAEMQIALSDARASRAEHIKLLGRYNDIKDVAQGLMGLIAEQRGCRVKDVMEELGVTDEA
;
A
#
# COMPACT_ATOMS: atom_id res chain seq x y z
N MET A 1 35.68 -17.12 20.19
CA MET A 1 34.80 -16.15 19.52
C MET A 1 33.87 -16.93 18.60
N THR A 2 32.60 -16.99 18.96
CA THR A 2 31.56 -17.68 18.19
C THR A 2 31.02 -16.73 17.11
N PRO A 3 30.53 -17.24 15.96
CA PRO A 3 29.95 -16.41 14.89
C PRO A 3 28.73 -15.58 15.30
N GLN A 4 28.15 -15.88 16.48
CA GLN A 4 26.99 -15.20 17.04
C GLN A 4 27.38 -13.89 17.74
N GLU A 5 28.51 -13.86 18.45
CA GLU A 5 29.01 -12.68 19.17
C GLU A 5 29.37 -11.53 18.21
N ASP A 6 29.81 -11.85 17.00
CA ASP A 6 30.21 -10.86 15.98
C ASP A 6 28.98 -10.17 15.37
N ARG A 7 27.88 -10.90 15.18
CA ARG A 7 26.59 -10.38 14.67
C ARG A 7 25.94 -9.44 15.68
N ASP A 8 25.96 -9.81 16.95
CA ASP A 8 25.42 -8.98 18.03
C ASP A 8 26.25 -7.70 18.20
N SER A 9 27.58 -7.79 18.01
CA SER A 9 28.48 -6.63 18.02
C SER A 9 28.22 -5.68 16.84
N ILE A 10 27.95 -6.20 15.64
CA ILE A 10 27.58 -5.39 14.46
C ILE A 10 26.22 -4.72 14.66
N SER A 11 25.24 -5.44 15.23
CA SER A 11 23.91 -4.89 15.55
C SER A 11 23.99 -3.77 16.59
N ALA A 12 24.80 -3.96 17.64
CA ALA A 12 25.04 -2.95 18.67
C ALA A 12 25.68 -1.67 18.10
N HIS A 13 26.65 -1.79 17.19
CA HIS A 13 27.22 -0.63 16.50
C HIS A 13 26.19 0.11 15.64
N LYS A 14 25.33 -0.61 14.92
CA LYS A 14 24.26 0.00 14.12
C LYS A 14 23.26 0.77 14.97
N VAL A 15 22.90 0.22 16.13
CA VAL A 15 22.00 0.88 17.09
C VAL A 15 22.64 2.14 17.66
N ALA A 16 23.95 2.11 17.96
CA ALA A 16 24.68 3.29 18.41
C ALA A 16 24.72 4.39 17.35
N ASP A 17 25.00 4.06 16.09
CA ASP A 17 25.00 5.01 14.98
C ASP A 17 23.60 5.64 14.76
N LEU A 18 22.55 4.82 14.84
CA LEU A 18 21.16 5.30 14.72
C LEU A 18 20.76 6.21 15.89
N ALA A 19 21.26 5.94 17.11
CA ALA A 19 21.03 6.81 18.26
C ALA A 19 21.70 8.18 18.09
N VAL A 20 22.93 8.21 17.56
CA VAL A 20 23.64 9.46 17.24
C VAL A 20 22.88 10.25 16.16
N GLN A 21 22.42 9.58 15.09
CA GLN A 21 21.63 10.22 14.04
C GLN A 21 20.34 10.82 14.58
N ARG A 22 19.62 10.09 15.46
CA ARG A 22 18.43 10.59 16.13
C ARG A 22 18.73 11.84 16.94
N ASP A 23 19.80 11.84 17.72
CA ASP A 23 20.14 12.97 18.60
C ASP A 23 20.53 14.23 17.80
N ASP A 24 21.19 14.07 16.65
CA ASP A 24 21.48 15.17 15.73
C ASP A 24 20.23 15.73 15.03
N LEU A 25 19.26 14.87 14.69
CA LEU A 25 17.95 15.27 14.17
C LEU A 25 17.16 16.06 15.21
N VAL A 26 17.10 15.55 16.45
CA VAL A 26 16.43 16.22 17.57
C VAL A 26 17.06 17.58 17.85
N ARG A 27 18.40 17.67 17.85
CA ARG A 27 19.11 18.95 18.00
C ARG A 27 18.75 19.94 16.90
N ARG A 28 18.59 19.48 15.66
CA ARG A 28 18.24 20.35 14.53
C ARG A 28 16.82 20.91 14.66
N VAL A 29 15.85 20.07 15.02
CA VAL A 29 14.46 20.48 15.26
C VAL A 29 14.39 21.49 16.41
N LEU A 30 15.04 21.19 17.53
CA LEU A 30 15.09 22.11 18.68
C LEU A 30 15.80 23.43 18.34
N SER A 31 16.85 23.40 17.52
CA SER A 31 17.54 24.61 17.06
C SER A 31 16.67 25.44 16.10
N THR A 32 15.90 24.78 15.22
CA THR A 32 14.92 25.48 14.36
C THR A 32 13.77 26.09 15.15
N GLU A 33 13.34 25.44 16.24
CA GLU A 33 12.31 25.97 17.14
C GLU A 33 12.84 27.12 18.01
N ALA A 34 14.11 27.07 18.45
CA ALA A 34 14.73 28.14 19.24
C ALA A 34 14.96 29.44 18.45
N SER A 35 15.12 29.36 17.12
CA SER A 35 15.23 30.55 16.25
C SER A 35 13.89 31.13 15.79
N SER A 36 12.75 30.48 16.08
CA SER A 36 11.44 30.88 15.57
C SER A 36 10.60 31.60 16.62
N ASN A 37 11.06 32.76 17.10
CA ASN A 37 10.28 33.61 18.01
C ASN A 37 10.27 35.10 17.62
N ASN A 38 10.50 35.47 16.36
CA ASN A 38 10.19 36.82 15.88
C ASN A 38 9.83 36.85 14.39
N ASP A 39 8.79 37.63 14.10
CA ASP A 39 8.29 38.11 12.81
C ASP A 39 7.17 37.28 12.11
N PRO A 40 5.93 37.80 11.95
CA PRO A 40 4.84 37.14 11.22
C PRO A 40 4.95 37.24 9.69
N THR A 41 6.10 37.63 9.16
CA THR A 41 6.28 37.87 7.72
C THR A 41 7.26 36.84 7.15
N ALA A 42 6.74 35.92 6.34
CA ALA A 42 7.47 34.86 5.62
C ALA A 42 7.68 33.52 6.35
N GLN A 43 6.59 32.74 6.47
CA GLN A 43 6.69 31.28 6.37
C GLN A 43 5.54 30.76 5.51
N ALA A 44 5.66 31.06 4.22
CA ALA A 44 5.18 30.13 3.20
C ALA A 44 5.92 28.82 3.45
N GLY A 45 5.25 27.88 4.11
CA GLY A 45 5.71 26.50 4.16
C GLY A 45 6.00 26.04 2.74
N THR A 46 6.95 25.12 2.62
CA THR A 46 7.30 24.40 1.39
C THR A 46 6.15 23.50 0.93
N ALA A 47 4.95 24.05 0.77
CA ALA A 47 3.99 23.58 -0.20
C ALA A 47 4.61 23.93 -1.54
N SER A 48 5.35 22.98 -2.14
CA SER A 48 5.54 23.01 -3.60
C SER A 48 4.18 23.28 -4.19
N GLN A 49 3.99 24.47 -4.74
CA GLN A 49 2.75 24.85 -5.39
C GLN A 49 2.61 23.91 -6.58
N VAL A 50 1.90 22.80 -6.38
CA VAL A 50 1.52 21.89 -7.46
C VAL A 50 0.84 22.76 -8.48
N THR A 51 1.50 22.90 -9.63
CA THR A 51 1.00 23.77 -10.68
C THR A 51 -0.37 23.27 -11.11
N SER A 52 -1.26 24.18 -11.51
CA SER A 52 -2.61 23.81 -11.99
C SER A 52 -2.55 22.72 -13.08
N ALA A 53 -1.48 22.72 -13.89
CA ALA A 53 -1.19 21.69 -14.88
C ALA A 53 -0.86 20.33 -14.25
N GLU A 54 0.03 20.26 -13.26
CA GLU A 54 0.34 19.01 -12.54
C GLU A 54 -0.89 18.45 -11.81
N MET A 55 -1.74 19.32 -11.25
CA MET A 55 -2.99 18.90 -10.61
C MET A 55 -3.97 18.30 -11.62
N GLN A 56 -4.10 18.90 -12.81
CA GLN A 56 -4.94 18.34 -13.88
C GLN A 56 -4.41 17.01 -14.39
N ILE A 57 -3.09 16.86 -14.54
CA ILE A 57 -2.46 15.59 -14.95
C ILE A 57 -2.73 14.51 -13.91
N ALA A 58 -2.47 14.77 -12.63
CA ALA A 58 -2.73 13.83 -11.54
C ALA A 58 -4.22 13.42 -11.44
N LEU A 59 -5.14 14.37 -11.65
CA LEU A 59 -6.57 14.07 -11.68
C LEU A 59 -6.96 13.22 -12.89
N SER A 60 -6.35 13.46 -14.06
CA SER A 60 -6.60 12.68 -15.26
C SER A 60 -6.11 11.23 -15.11
N ASP A 61 -4.94 11.05 -14.51
CA ASP A 61 -4.34 9.74 -14.24
C ASP A 61 -5.16 8.95 -13.22
N ALA A 62 -5.56 9.59 -12.11
CA ALA A 62 -6.43 8.97 -11.12
C ALA A 62 -7.80 8.56 -11.69
N ARG A 63 -8.34 9.33 -12.64
CA ARG A 63 -9.58 8.96 -13.36
C ARG A 63 -9.36 7.78 -14.29
N ALA A 64 -8.23 7.74 -15.00
CA ALA A 64 -7.88 6.64 -15.89
C ALA A 64 -7.71 5.33 -15.11
N SER A 65 -6.92 5.35 -14.03
CA SER A 65 -6.75 4.21 -13.11
C SER A 65 -8.10 3.73 -12.58
N ARG A 66 -8.94 4.63 -12.06
CA ARG A 66 -10.28 4.24 -11.57
C ARG A 66 -11.14 3.59 -12.66
N ALA A 67 -11.13 4.14 -13.87
CA ALA A 67 -11.88 3.58 -14.98
C ALA A 67 -11.38 2.18 -15.37
N GLU A 68 -10.07 1.95 -15.30
CA GLU A 68 -9.47 0.62 -15.52
C GLU A 68 -9.91 -0.38 -14.44
N HIS A 69 -9.85 0.01 -13.16
CA HIS A 69 -10.32 -0.84 -12.07
C HIS A 69 -11.80 -1.21 -12.19
N ILE A 70 -12.67 -0.25 -12.57
CA ILE A 70 -14.10 -0.51 -12.82
C ILE A 70 -14.27 -1.53 -13.96
N LYS A 71 -13.53 -1.38 -15.06
CA LYS A 71 -13.59 -2.33 -16.18
C LYS A 71 -13.11 -3.73 -15.78
N LEU A 72 -12.04 -3.81 -15.00
CA LEU A 72 -11.49 -5.09 -14.55
C LEU A 72 -12.49 -5.81 -13.62
N LEU A 73 -13.08 -5.08 -12.68
CA LEU A 73 -14.10 -5.63 -11.78
C LEU A 73 -15.35 -6.09 -12.53
N GLY A 74 -15.80 -5.31 -13.53
CA GLY A 74 -16.90 -5.70 -14.41
C GLY A 74 -16.60 -7.01 -15.13
N ARG A 75 -15.44 -7.11 -15.79
CA ARG A 75 -15.02 -8.33 -16.48
C ARG A 75 -14.90 -9.53 -15.54
N TYR A 76 -14.39 -9.33 -14.34
CA TYR A 76 -14.30 -10.38 -13.33
C TYR A 76 -15.70 -10.89 -12.96
N ASN A 77 -16.64 -9.98 -12.67
CA ASN A 77 -18.01 -10.35 -12.33
C ASN A 77 -18.69 -11.10 -13.49
N ASP A 78 -18.55 -10.60 -14.72
CA ASP A 78 -19.12 -11.25 -15.91
C ASP A 78 -18.64 -12.69 -16.06
N ILE A 79 -17.33 -12.94 -15.89
CA ILE A 79 -16.75 -14.28 -15.95
C ILE A 79 -17.20 -15.14 -14.76
N LYS A 80 -17.24 -14.57 -13.55
CA LYS A 80 -17.68 -15.27 -12.33
C LYS A 80 -19.13 -15.74 -12.47
N ASP A 81 -20.02 -14.91 -12.99
CA ASP A 81 -21.44 -15.23 -13.14
C ASP A 81 -21.65 -16.38 -14.15
N VAL A 82 -20.95 -16.33 -15.29
CA VAL A 82 -20.97 -17.44 -16.28
C VAL A 82 -20.41 -18.72 -15.67
N ALA A 83 -19.28 -18.64 -14.96
CA ALA A 83 -18.67 -19.80 -14.32
C ALA A 83 -19.58 -20.43 -13.25
N GLN A 84 -20.23 -19.61 -12.43
CA GLN A 84 -21.20 -20.07 -11.43
C GLN A 84 -22.42 -20.73 -12.07
N GLY A 85 -22.93 -20.18 -13.17
CA GLY A 85 -24.00 -20.81 -13.95
C GLY A 85 -23.61 -22.19 -14.48
N LEU A 86 -22.42 -22.30 -15.06
CA LEU A 86 -21.90 -23.59 -15.56
C LEU A 86 -21.66 -24.60 -14.43
N MET A 87 -21.12 -24.16 -13.30
CA MET A 87 -20.96 -25.01 -12.11
C MET A 87 -22.31 -25.49 -11.56
N GLY A 88 -23.35 -24.66 -11.62
CA GLY A 88 -24.72 -25.05 -11.29
C GLY A 88 -25.21 -26.21 -12.13
N LEU A 89 -25.01 -26.15 -13.45
CA LEU A 89 -25.40 -27.22 -14.38
C LEU A 89 -24.63 -28.52 -14.12
N ILE A 90 -23.33 -28.42 -13.85
CA ILE A 90 -22.48 -29.58 -13.53
C ILE A 90 -22.94 -30.23 -12.22
N ALA A 91 -23.23 -29.43 -11.20
CA ALA A 91 -23.70 -29.92 -9.90
C ALA A 91 -25.06 -30.62 -10.02
N GLU A 92 -25.98 -30.05 -10.80
CA GLU A 92 -27.29 -30.66 -11.09
C GLU A 92 -27.15 -32.01 -11.78
N GLN A 93 -26.29 -32.11 -12.81
CA GLN A 93 -26.05 -33.36 -13.53
C GLN A 93 -25.42 -34.45 -12.63
N ARG A 94 -24.58 -34.05 -11.68
CA ARG A 94 -23.92 -34.97 -10.73
C ARG A 94 -24.76 -35.28 -9.50
N GLY A 95 -25.86 -34.55 -9.26
CA GLY A 95 -26.68 -34.68 -8.06
C GLY A 95 -25.96 -34.27 -6.77
N CYS A 96 -24.96 -33.39 -6.87
CA CYS A 96 -24.20 -32.88 -5.72
C CYS A 96 -24.44 -31.37 -5.52
N ARG A 97 -23.87 -30.79 -4.46
CA ARG A 97 -23.98 -29.34 -4.24
C ARG A 97 -22.93 -28.62 -5.07
N VAL A 98 -23.24 -27.39 -5.49
CA VAL A 98 -22.29 -26.51 -6.19
C VAL A 98 -20.99 -26.33 -5.40
N LYS A 99 -21.09 -26.25 -4.06
CA LYS A 99 -19.92 -26.17 -3.17
C LYS A 99 -18.97 -27.36 -3.33
N ASP A 100 -19.50 -28.57 -3.49
CA ASP A 100 -18.69 -29.79 -3.63
C ASP A 100 -17.93 -29.77 -4.97
N VAL A 101 -18.57 -29.28 -6.03
CA VAL A 101 -17.94 -29.08 -7.35
C VAL A 101 -16.87 -27.99 -7.30
N MET A 102 -17.13 -26.90 -6.58
CA MET A 102 -16.16 -25.81 -6.38
C MET A 102 -14.91 -26.29 -5.63
N GLU A 103 -15.07 -27.10 -4.59
CA GLU A 103 -13.98 -27.69 -3.82
C GLU A 103 -13.15 -28.68 -4.67
N GLU A 104 -13.80 -29.53 -5.47
CA GLU A 104 -13.14 -30.45 -6.42
C GLU A 104 -12.31 -29.68 -7.47
N LEU A 105 -12.81 -28.54 -7.94
CA LEU A 105 -12.13 -27.70 -8.92
C LEU A 105 -11.09 -26.75 -8.30
N GLY A 106 -10.92 -26.75 -6.97
CA GLY A 106 -9.99 -25.88 -6.27
C GLY A 106 -10.40 -24.40 -6.26
N VAL A 107 -11.68 -24.10 -6.49
CA VAL A 107 -12.25 -22.75 -6.48
C VAL A 107 -12.88 -22.51 -5.11
N THR A 108 -12.09 -22.08 -4.15
CA THR A 108 -12.61 -21.65 -2.85
C THR A 108 -12.98 -20.16 -2.92
N ASP A 109 -14.23 -19.82 -2.57
CA ASP A 109 -14.61 -18.44 -2.22
C ASP A 109 -13.98 -18.14 -0.85
N GLU A 110 -12.66 -17.91 -0.81
CA GLU A 110 -12.03 -17.25 0.33
C GLU A 110 -12.26 -15.74 0.17
N ALA A 111 -13.36 -15.28 0.75
CA ALA A 111 -13.67 -13.87 0.96
C ALA A 111 -13.45 -13.51 2.44
#